data_AF-A0A1I9G8V9-F1
#
_entry.id   AF-A0A1I9G8V9-F1
#
_cell.length_a   1.000
_cell.length_b   1.000
_cell.length_c   1.000
_cell.angle_alpha   90.00
_cell.angle_beta   90.00
_cell.angle_gamma   90.00
#
_symmetry.space_group_name_H-M   'P 1'
#
loop_
_entity.id
_entity.type
_entity.pdbx_description
1 polymer ?
#
loop_
_entity_poly.entity_id
_entity_poly.type
_entity_poly.pdbx_seq_one_letter_code
_entity_poly.pdbx_strand_id
1 'polypeptide(L)'
;MVTNDDKQHKEQQKLWNRLFKTDKFSTVIQLPRKYRHNRWNAIRTLGDGAFGEVRLLVDSENPEIVVAAKCMNTNASGKEQEFFKKLRREALIMRIFHNSEHVIHYIGMRYDAGRIEMFLEYADGGELFDHIGKV
;
A
#
# COMPACT_ATOMS: atom_id res chain seq x y z
N MET A 1 -27.73 -15.90 -7.75
CA MET A 1 -27.28 -16.29 -6.40
C MET A 1 -26.01 -15.53 -6.12
N VAL A 2 -25.96 -14.70 -5.08
CA VAL A 2 -24.73 -13.97 -4.70
C VAL A 2 -23.83 -14.95 -3.95
N THR A 3 -22.58 -15.11 -4.38
CA THR A 3 -21.64 -16.04 -3.74
C THR A 3 -21.21 -15.50 -2.37
N ASN A 4 -20.71 -16.37 -1.50
CA ASN A 4 -20.24 -15.97 -0.17
C ASN A 4 -19.09 -14.95 -0.26
N ASP A 5 -18.22 -15.11 -1.25
CA ASP A 5 -17.09 -14.22 -1.55
C ASP A 5 -17.56 -12.81 -1.96
N ASP A 6 -18.58 -12.71 -2.81
CA ASP A 6 -19.15 -11.42 -3.24
C ASP A 6 -19.73 -10.62 -2.06
N LYS A 7 -20.37 -11.31 -1.10
CA LYS A 7 -20.91 -10.67 0.10
C LYS A 7 -19.78 -10.14 0.98
N GLN A 8 -18.72 -10.92 1.13
CA GLN A 8 -17.55 -10.55 1.92
C GLN A 8 -16.78 -9.36 1.33
N HIS A 9 -16.51 -9.36 0.02
CA HIS A 9 -15.86 -8.23 -0.64
C HIS A 9 -16.66 -6.92 -0.46
N LYS A 10 -18.01 -7.00 -0.50
CA LYS A 10 -18.87 -5.85 -0.23
C LYS A 10 -18.75 -5.35 1.21
N GLU A 11 -18.66 -6.24 2.19
CA GLU A 11 -18.48 -5.86 3.60
C GLU A 11 -17.12 -5.22 3.85
N GLN A 12 -16.04 -5.79 3.29
CA GLN A 12 -14.71 -5.20 3.35
C GLN A 12 -14.65 -3.84 2.66
N GLN A 13 -15.29 -3.68 1.49
CA GLN A 13 -15.41 -2.41 0.79
C GLN A 13 -16.16 -1.35 1.63
N LYS A 14 -17.24 -1.75 2.32
CA LYS A 14 -17.97 -0.88 3.26
C LYS A 14 -17.09 -0.47 4.44
N LEU A 15 -16.35 -1.40 5.03
CA LEU A 15 -15.45 -1.15 6.15
C LEU A 15 -14.30 -0.21 5.74
N TRP A 16 -13.70 -0.43 4.57
CA TRP A 16 -12.74 0.48 3.95
C TRP A 16 -13.33 1.87 3.78
N ASN A 17 -14.50 1.98 3.15
CA ASN A 17 -15.16 3.29 2.96
C ASN A 17 -15.42 3.99 4.31
N ARG A 18 -15.88 3.25 5.33
CA ARG A 18 -16.14 3.81 6.66
C ARG A 18 -14.89 4.29 7.39
N LEU A 19 -13.75 3.63 7.23
CA LEU A 19 -12.51 3.97 7.95
C LEU A 19 -11.64 4.97 7.17
N PHE A 20 -11.77 5.01 5.85
CA PHE A 20 -10.87 5.71 4.94
C PHE A 20 -11.56 6.76 4.04
N LYS A 21 -12.90 6.83 3.92
CA LYS A 21 -13.60 7.84 3.08
C LYS A 21 -14.39 8.90 3.82
N THR A 22 -14.74 8.72 5.09
CA THR A 22 -15.60 9.63 5.87
C THR A 22 -14.86 10.80 6.53
N ASP A 23 -13.53 10.87 6.41
CA ASP A 23 -12.68 11.83 7.12
C ASP A 23 -11.77 12.61 6.15
N LYS A 24 -11.16 13.72 6.60
CA LYS A 24 -10.07 14.44 5.89
C LYS A 24 -8.90 13.52 5.56
N PHE A 25 -8.79 12.39 6.25
CA PHE A 25 -7.83 11.34 5.97
C PHE A 25 -7.98 10.76 4.53
N SER A 26 -9.18 10.80 3.95
CA SER A 26 -9.46 10.25 2.61
C SER A 26 -8.64 10.86 1.48
N THR A 27 -8.34 12.17 1.55
CA THR A 27 -7.52 12.87 0.54
C THR A 27 -6.04 12.54 0.68
N VAL A 28 -5.62 12.15 1.87
CA VAL A 28 -4.23 11.85 2.23
C VAL A 28 -3.85 10.43 1.87
N ILE A 29 -4.77 9.48 2.05
CA ILE A 29 -4.51 8.07 1.79
C ILE A 29 -4.57 7.77 0.31
N GLN A 30 -5.51 8.37 -0.42
CA GLN A 30 -5.74 8.01 -1.81
C GLN A 30 -4.51 8.26 -2.67
N LEU A 31 -4.23 7.32 -3.56
CA LEU A 31 -3.26 7.51 -4.61
C LEU A 31 -3.51 8.85 -5.34
N PRO A 32 -2.50 9.73 -5.51
CA PRO A 32 -2.65 11.01 -6.20
C PRO A 32 -3.24 10.82 -7.61
N ARG A 33 -4.06 11.78 -8.07
CA ARG A 33 -4.77 11.67 -9.37
C ARG A 33 -3.87 11.26 -10.52
N LYS A 34 -2.66 11.82 -10.58
CA LYS A 34 -1.65 11.54 -11.61
C LYS A 34 -1.20 10.07 -11.69
N TYR A 35 -1.43 9.27 -10.64
CA TYR A 35 -1.03 7.86 -10.56
C TYR A 35 -2.21 6.89 -10.61
N ARG A 36 -3.46 7.38 -10.57
CA ARG A 36 -4.66 6.52 -10.48
C ARG A 36 -4.94 5.73 -11.76
N HIS A 37 -4.48 6.24 -12.89
CA HIS A 37 -4.71 5.65 -14.21
C HIS A 37 -3.48 4.88 -14.74
N ASN A 38 -2.36 4.92 -13.99
CA ASN A 38 -1.16 4.20 -14.33
C ASN A 38 -1.42 2.70 -14.38
N ARG A 39 -0.79 2.05 -15.36
CA ARG A 39 -0.85 0.60 -15.55
C ARG A 39 0.40 0.00 -14.95
N TRP A 40 0.32 -0.36 -13.68
CA TRP A 40 1.46 -0.87 -12.94
C TRP A 40 1.80 -2.32 -13.31
N ASN A 41 3.04 -2.54 -13.75
CA ASN A 41 3.63 -3.86 -13.94
C ASN A 41 4.54 -4.19 -12.76
N ALA A 42 4.34 -5.36 -12.15
CA ALA A 42 5.24 -5.87 -11.12
C ALA A 42 6.48 -6.47 -11.77
N ILE A 43 7.65 -5.95 -11.41
CA ILE A 43 8.94 -6.38 -11.97
C ILE A 43 9.55 -7.51 -11.13
N ARG A 44 9.64 -7.30 -9.81
CA ARG A 44 10.18 -8.28 -8.86
C ARG A 44 9.67 -8.03 -7.44
N THR A 45 9.74 -9.04 -6.60
CA THR A 45 9.57 -8.89 -5.15
C THR A 45 10.84 -8.30 -4.55
N LEU A 46 10.70 -7.25 -3.74
CA LEU A 46 11.78 -6.59 -3.01
C LEU A 46 11.99 -7.22 -1.63
N GLY A 47 10.92 -7.74 -1.02
CA GLY A 47 10.99 -8.45 0.26
C GLY A 47 9.62 -8.79 0.84
N ASP A 48 9.61 -9.45 1.98
CA ASP A 48 8.41 -9.78 2.74
C ASP A 48 8.21 -8.78 3.89
N GLY A 49 7.14 -7.98 3.82
CA GLY A 49 6.74 -7.07 4.87
C GLY A 49 5.82 -7.73 5.90
N ALA A 50 5.68 -7.10 7.08
CA ALA A 50 4.84 -7.59 8.17
C ALA A 50 3.35 -7.81 7.82
N PHE A 51 2.87 -7.19 6.72
CA PHE A 51 1.47 -7.28 6.27
C PHE A 51 1.32 -7.98 4.90
N GLY A 52 2.42 -8.43 4.30
CA GLY A 52 2.45 -8.98 2.95
C GLY A 52 3.72 -8.59 2.21
N GLU A 53 3.81 -8.99 0.95
CA GLU A 53 4.98 -8.77 0.10
C GLU A 53 5.13 -7.32 -0.35
N VAL A 54 6.38 -6.90 -0.56
CA VAL A 54 6.72 -5.62 -1.20
C VAL A 54 7.24 -5.91 -2.60
N ARG A 55 6.66 -5.27 -3.62
CA ARG A 55 7.01 -5.44 -5.02
C ARG A 55 7.49 -4.14 -5.64
N LEU A 56 8.45 -4.23 -6.55
CA LEU A 56 8.84 -3.15 -7.44
C LEU A 56 7.81 -3.04 -8.56
N LEU A 57 7.14 -1.90 -8.68
CA LEU A 57 6.21 -1.61 -9.75
C LEU A 57 6.76 -0.52 -10.67
N VAL A 58 6.48 -0.67 -11.96
CA VAL A 58 6.81 0.30 -13.00
C VAL A 58 5.55 0.60 -13.79
N ASP A 59 5.35 1.86 -14.17
CA ASP A 59 4.24 2.20 -15.06
C ASP A 59 4.49 1.69 -16.48
N SER A 60 3.48 1.06 -17.09
CA SER A 60 3.59 0.47 -18.43
C SER A 60 3.79 1.52 -19.52
N GLU A 61 3.26 2.73 -19.31
CA GLU A 61 3.31 3.81 -20.30
C GLU A 61 4.55 4.68 -20.12
N ASN A 62 5.01 4.85 -18.87
CA ASN A 62 6.24 5.57 -18.55
C ASN A 62 7.16 4.77 -17.61
N PRO A 63 8.17 4.07 -18.15
CA PRO A 63 9.10 3.24 -17.37
C PRO A 63 9.94 4.02 -16.33
N GLU A 64 10.05 5.34 -16.44
CA GLU A 64 10.73 6.19 -15.45
C GLU A 64 9.93 6.32 -14.14
N ILE A 65 8.63 6.01 -14.17
CA ILE A 65 7.79 6.03 -12.97
C ILE A 65 7.90 4.68 -12.28
N VAL A 66 8.79 4.63 -11.30
CA VAL A 66 9.09 3.44 -10.49
C VAL A 66 8.67 3.67 -9.03
N VAL A 67 8.02 2.67 -8.44
CA VAL A 67 7.52 2.73 -7.04
C VAL A 67 7.68 1.38 -6.35
N ALA A 68 7.82 1.40 -5.04
CA ALA A 68 7.66 0.20 -4.22
C ALA A 68 6.19 0.10 -3.79
N ALA A 69 5.58 -1.08 -3.95
CA ALA A 69 4.22 -1.34 -3.52
C ALA A 69 4.18 -2.45 -2.48
N LYS A 70 3.71 -2.11 -1.28
CA LYS A 70 3.40 -3.10 -0.25
C LYS A 70 2.00 -3.64 -0.51
N CYS A 71 1.94 -4.89 -0.97
CA CYS A 71 0.73 -5.61 -1.35
C CYS A 71 0.21 -6.41 -0.17
N MET A 72 -1.05 -6.16 0.23
CA MET A 72 -1.66 -6.78 1.40
C MET A 72 -3.04 -7.30 1.04
N ASN A 73 -3.33 -8.53 1.46
CA ASN A 73 -4.66 -9.12 1.33
C ASN A 73 -5.45 -8.94 2.62
N THR A 74 -6.70 -8.50 2.51
CA THR A 74 -7.61 -8.47 3.66
C THR A 74 -8.12 -9.88 3.90
N ASN A 75 -7.42 -10.63 4.74
CA ASN A 75 -7.78 -12.02 5.06
C ASN A 75 -9.12 -12.06 5.81
N ALA A 76 -9.93 -13.06 5.47
CA ALA A 76 -11.24 -13.43 6.03
C ALA A 76 -11.19 -13.94 7.49
N SER A 77 -10.37 -13.31 8.34
CA SER A 77 -10.04 -13.83 9.67
C SER A 77 -10.84 -13.17 10.80
N GLY A 78 -11.79 -12.28 10.48
CA GLY A 78 -12.55 -11.52 11.48
C GLY A 78 -11.73 -10.42 12.19
N LYS A 79 -10.48 -10.20 11.76
CA LYS A 79 -9.55 -9.19 12.29
C LYS A 79 -9.35 -7.99 11.36
N GLU A 80 -10.23 -7.84 10.36
CA GLU A 80 -10.12 -6.80 9.32
C GLU A 80 -10.11 -5.39 9.94
N GLN A 81 -10.90 -5.16 10.99
CA GLN A 81 -10.93 -3.86 11.65
C GLN A 81 -9.60 -3.50 12.35
N GLU A 82 -8.96 -4.47 13.01
CA GLU A 82 -7.66 -4.26 13.64
C GLU A 82 -6.57 -4.04 12.58
N PHE A 83 -6.58 -4.87 11.53
CA PHE A 83 -5.69 -4.74 10.39
C PHE A 83 -5.79 -3.35 9.74
N PHE A 84 -7.01 -2.89 9.43
CA PHE A 84 -7.24 -1.57 8.87
C PHE A 84 -6.82 -0.44 9.81
N LYS A 85 -6.97 -0.59 11.14
CA LYS A 85 -6.45 0.40 12.11
C LYS A 85 -4.92 0.47 12.08
N LYS A 86 -4.22 -0.66 12.00
CA LYS A 86 -2.75 -0.71 11.88
C LYS A 86 -2.29 -0.05 10.58
N LEU A 87 -2.92 -0.38 9.47
CA LEU A 87 -2.67 0.23 8.17
C LEU A 87 -2.87 1.75 8.19
N ARG A 88 -3.98 2.21 8.80
CA ARG A 88 -4.29 3.64 8.97
C ARG A 88 -3.18 4.35 9.75
N ARG A 89 -2.69 3.72 10.82
CA ARG A 89 -1.62 4.25 11.68
C ARG A 89 -0.30 4.35 10.92
N GLU A 90 0.08 3.31 10.18
CA GLU A 90 1.30 3.28 9.37
C GLU A 90 1.30 4.43 8.35
N ALA A 91 0.22 4.55 7.57
CA ALA A 91 0.06 5.62 6.59
C ALA A 91 0.16 7.03 7.21
N LEU A 92 -0.45 7.22 8.39
CA LEU A 92 -0.42 8.50 9.09
C LEU A 92 0.99 8.86 9.57
N ILE A 93 1.72 7.89 10.15
CA ILE A 93 3.09 8.12 10.64
C ILE A 93 3.99 8.52 9.48
N MET A 94 3.99 7.78 8.37
CA MET A 94 4.79 8.11 7.19
C MET A 94 4.44 9.48 6.64
N ARG A 95 3.15 9.85 6.68
CA ARG A 95 2.71 11.17 6.25
C ARG A 95 3.26 12.30 7.14
N ILE A 96 3.36 12.11 8.45
CA ILE A 96 3.94 13.14 9.34
C ILE A 96 5.37 13.47 8.92
N PHE A 97 6.12 12.48 8.43
CA PHE A 97 7.49 12.62 7.97
C PHE A 97 7.62 12.99 6.49
N HIS A 98 6.58 13.50 5.83
CA HIS A 98 6.59 13.77 4.39
C HIS A 98 7.63 14.80 3.89
N ASN A 99 8.28 15.55 4.80
CA ASN A 99 9.34 16.51 4.49
C ASN A 99 10.74 15.97 4.83
N SER A 100 10.84 14.74 5.34
CA SER A 100 12.11 14.16 5.75
C SER A 100 12.77 13.47 4.56
N GLU A 101 14.05 13.78 4.32
CA GLU A 101 14.86 13.10 3.30
C GLU A 101 15.32 11.70 3.71
N HIS A 102 15.16 11.32 4.97
CA HIS A 102 15.65 10.06 5.54
C HIS A 102 14.53 9.06 5.85
N VAL A 103 13.30 9.37 5.45
CA VAL A 103 12.14 8.50 5.63
C VAL A 103 11.51 8.26 4.27
N ILE A 104 11.26 6.99 3.95
CA ILE A 104 10.61 6.59 2.69
C ILE A 104 9.29 7.34 2.51
N HIS A 105 9.16 8.03 1.38
CA HIS A 105 7.98 8.83 1.11
C HIS A 105 6.75 7.96 0.83
N TYR A 106 5.68 8.24 1.57
CA TYR A 106 4.36 7.71 1.29
C TYR A 106 3.73 8.43 0.10
N ILE A 107 3.39 7.68 -0.95
CA ILE A 107 2.75 8.23 -2.17
C ILE A 107 1.23 8.15 -2.04
N GLY A 108 0.70 7.00 -1.65
CA GLY A 108 -0.74 6.78 -1.55
C GLY A 108 -1.11 5.30 -1.47
N MET A 109 -2.41 5.01 -1.46
CA MET A 109 -2.97 3.68 -1.44
C MET A 109 -4.07 3.51 -2.46
N ARG A 110 -4.17 2.27 -2.94
CA ARG A 110 -5.29 1.73 -3.70
C ARG A 110 -5.90 0.57 -2.93
N TYR A 111 -7.22 0.50 -2.92
CA TYR A 111 -7.97 -0.66 -2.47
C TYR A 111 -8.83 -1.14 -3.63
N ASP A 112 -8.65 -2.39 -4.03
CA ASP A 112 -9.42 -3.02 -5.10
C ASP A 112 -9.63 -4.51 -4.79
N ALA A 113 -10.88 -4.97 -4.91
CA ALA A 113 -11.27 -6.37 -4.73
C ALA A 113 -10.65 -7.09 -3.49
N GLY A 114 -10.54 -6.43 -2.33
CA GLY A 114 -9.95 -7.04 -1.12
C GLY A 114 -8.42 -7.01 -1.06
N ARG A 115 -7.77 -6.39 -2.06
CA ARG A 115 -6.33 -6.14 -2.09
C ARG A 115 -6.04 -4.69 -1.81
N ILE A 116 -5.05 -4.45 -0.97
CA ILE A 116 -4.52 -3.12 -0.70
C ILE A 116 -3.12 -3.05 -1.25
N GLU A 117 -2.85 -1.97 -1.96
CA GLU A 117 -1.50 -1.61 -2.36
C GLU A 117 -1.18 -0.25 -1.76
N MET A 118 -0.12 -0.22 -0.94
CA MET A 118 0.48 1.01 -0.44
C MET A 118 1.68 1.34 -1.31
N PHE A 119 1.58 2.46 -2.03
CA PHE A 119 2.59 2.99 -2.94
C PHE A 119 3.56 3.87 -2.16
N LEU A 120 4.84 3.55 -2.29
CA LEU A 120 5.95 4.15 -1.60
C LEU A 120 7.04 4.53 -2.61
N GLU A 121 7.87 5.47 -2.22
CA GLU A 121 9.15 5.71 -2.88
C GLU A 121 9.98 4.42 -2.95
N TYR A 122 10.60 4.18 -4.10
CA TYR A 122 11.54 3.09 -4.28
C TYR A 122 12.96 3.56 -3.93
N ALA A 123 13.55 2.94 -2.91
CA ALA A 123 14.97 3.11 -2.59
C ALA A 123 15.76 2.00 -3.29
N ASP A 124 16.58 2.37 -4.26
CA ASP A 124 17.37 1.45 -5.09
C ASP A 124 18.69 1.01 -4.43
N GLY A 125 19.11 1.70 -3.37
CA GLY A 125 20.32 1.39 -2.60
C GLY A 125 20.25 0.09 -1.79
N GLY A 126 19.10 -0.57 -1.67
CA GLY A 126 18.95 -1.81 -0.90
C GLY A 126 18.99 -1.63 0.62
N GLU A 127 19.14 -2.73 1.37
CA GLU A 127 19.16 -2.71 2.83
C GLU A 127 20.56 -2.37 3.36
N LEU A 128 20.65 -1.47 4.34
CA LEU A 128 21.93 -1.10 4.97
C LEU A 128 22.68 -2.32 5.55
N PHE A 129 21.95 -3.33 6.04
CA PHE A 129 22.53 -4.55 6.59
C PHE A 129 23.43 -5.30 5.58
N ASP A 130 23.07 -5.26 4.30
CA ASP A 130 23.86 -5.91 3.24
C ASP A 130 25.16 -5.16 2.97
N HIS A 131 25.21 -3.86 3.26
CA HIS A 131 26.39 -3.01 3.03
C HIS A 131 27.41 -3.03 4.17
N ILE A 132 26.98 -3.32 5.40
CA ILE A 132 27.86 -3.29 6.57
C ILE A 132 28.52 -4.64 6.88
N GLY A 133 28.16 -5.71 6.17
CA GLY A 133 28.70 -7.05 6.37
C GLY A 133 28.22 -7.71 7.67
N LYS A 134 28.08 -9.04 7.66
CA LYS A 134 27.87 -9.81 8.90
C LYS A 134 29.19 -9.80 9.67
N VAL A 135 29.28 -8.96 10.71
CA VAL A 135 30.34 -9.05 11.73
C VAL A 135 30.24 -10.38 12.48
#